data_AF-A0A4Y2THW7-F1
#
_entry.id   AF-A0A4Y2THW7-F1
#
_cell.length_a   1.000
_cell.length_b   1.000
_cell.length_c   1.000
_cell.angle_alpha   90.00
_cell.angle_beta   90.00
_cell.angle_gamma   90.00
#
_symmetry.space_group_name_H-M   'P 1'
#
loop_
_entity.id
_entity.type
_entity.pdbx_description
1 polymer ?
#
loop_
_entity_poly.entity_id
_entity_poly.type
_entity_poly.pdbx_seq_one_letter_code
_entity_poly.pdbx_strand_id
1 'polypeptide(L)'
;NLALCTATLMFVLSQDRLTMDIEASTLSLMLQLLETDPEMRNPEKEIDLILKDPALCAMQDKHREKVYSLCEEMQQKGHAKHLKLDNINTGILAMETLLSLTSRKAGEWFKEEMRTLRGLDRIVDTVTSSTELLIPDEKQVISLPTDVQLDKIRKIDRCLRVLENVTHMNAENQEYLFNYKNSSLILSCLNLMKLCKSHLLEQKPIEVDITTDEPSQKNGKEESPLLSCLLNLLKILSNITYRIPLNDAQFSTEDGLMDQILILILQVPRAVPVEKRFDLLVLSLGLMINLVEYCPENSAKFINMCGIGSFDSVYDGFEMPATEALIEVRTYYV
;
A
#
# COMPACT_ATOMS: atom_id res chain seq x y z
N ASN A 1 15.30 1.19 22.26
CA ASN A 1 14.93 -0.18 22.71
C ASN A 1 13.70 -0.25 23.59
N LEU A 2 13.41 0.71 24.47
CA LEU A 2 12.10 0.75 25.15
C LEU A 2 10.95 0.77 24.13
N ALA A 3 11.02 1.67 23.13
CA ALA A 3 10.04 1.74 22.04
C ALA A 3 9.81 0.38 21.34
N LEU A 4 10.89 -0.35 21.03
CA LEU A 4 10.81 -1.68 20.40
C LEU A 4 10.14 -2.70 21.32
N CYS A 5 10.49 -2.72 22.62
CA CYS A 5 9.87 -3.62 23.59
C CYS A 5 8.38 -3.29 23.79
N THR A 6 8.03 -2.01 23.86
CA THR A 6 6.64 -1.54 23.97
C THR A 6 5.83 -1.94 22.74
N ALA A 7 6.36 -1.71 21.53
CA ALA A 7 5.70 -2.13 20.29
C ALA A 7 5.52 -3.66 20.23
N THR A 8 6.51 -4.44 20.71
CA THR A 8 6.41 -5.89 20.78
C THR A 8 5.33 -6.35 21.76
N LEU A 9 5.27 -5.75 22.94
CA LEU A 9 4.26 -6.07 23.95
C LEU A 9 2.85 -5.79 23.41
N MET A 10 2.65 -4.61 22.81
CA MET A 10 1.38 -4.22 22.20
C MET A 10 1.01 -5.14 21.05
N PHE A 11 1.98 -5.50 20.19
CA PHE A 11 1.77 -6.46 19.11
C PHE A 11 1.30 -7.82 19.64
N VAL A 12 2.00 -8.40 20.63
CA VAL A 12 1.62 -9.69 21.22
C VAL A 12 0.24 -9.63 21.86
N LEU A 13 -0.05 -8.58 22.63
CA LEU A 13 -1.36 -8.38 23.25
C LEU A 13 -2.46 -8.21 22.20
N SER A 14 -2.18 -7.56 21.05
CA SER A 14 -3.18 -7.34 19.99
C SER A 14 -3.55 -8.61 19.23
N GLN A 15 -2.80 -9.70 19.40
CA GLN A 15 -3.12 -11.00 18.81
C GLN A 15 -4.08 -11.82 19.68
N ASP A 16 -4.15 -11.52 20.98
CA ASP A 16 -5.10 -12.17 21.88
C ASP A 16 -6.48 -11.50 21.70
N ARG A 17 -7.45 -12.27 21.21
CA ARG A 17 -8.78 -11.78 20.83
C ARG A 17 -9.66 -11.44 22.04
N LEU A 18 -9.19 -11.74 23.25
CA LEU A 18 -9.85 -11.40 24.49
C LEU A 18 -9.46 -9.97 24.87
N THR A 19 -10.22 -9.02 24.30
CA THR A 19 -10.39 -7.64 24.81
C THR A 19 -9.09 -6.95 25.19
N MET A 20 -8.30 -6.54 24.20
CA MET A 20 -7.48 -5.35 24.42
C MET A 20 -8.45 -4.17 24.54
N ASP A 21 -8.74 -3.75 25.76
CA ASP A 21 -9.38 -2.48 26.04
C ASP A 21 -8.38 -1.38 25.68
N ILE A 22 -8.36 -1.00 24.42
CA ILE A 22 -7.48 0.06 23.95
C ILE A 22 -8.06 1.36 24.44
N GLU A 23 -7.33 1.99 25.34
CA GLU A 23 -7.57 3.38 25.67
C GLU A 23 -7.00 4.30 24.60
N ALA A 24 -7.58 5.50 24.46
CA ALA A 24 -7.07 6.57 23.61
C ALA A 24 -5.57 6.86 23.85
N SER A 25 -5.12 6.77 25.10
CA SER A 25 -3.73 6.92 25.52
C SER A 25 -2.80 5.87 24.87
N THR A 26 -3.27 4.62 24.83
CA THR A 26 -2.56 3.48 24.24
C THR A 26 -2.50 3.60 22.72
N LEU A 27 -3.60 4.00 22.08
CA LEU A 27 -3.63 4.24 20.65
C LEU A 27 -2.69 5.38 20.24
N SER A 28 -2.70 6.49 20.99
CA SER A 28 -1.80 7.62 20.77
C SER A 28 -0.32 7.21 20.88
N LEU A 29 0.02 6.40 21.88
CA LEU A 29 1.36 5.84 22.03
C LEU A 29 1.75 4.96 20.82
N MET A 30 0.83 4.11 20.35
CA MET A 30 1.07 3.28 19.15
C MET A 30 1.32 4.12 17.89
N LEU A 31 0.59 5.22 17.72
CA LEU A 31 0.81 6.17 16.62
C LEU A 31 2.16 6.89 16.73
N GLN A 32 2.61 7.23 17.93
CA GLN A 32 3.96 7.79 18.15
C GLN A 32 5.08 6.77 17.87
N LEU A 33 4.86 5.49 18.21
CA LEU A 33 5.82 4.42 17.93
C LEU A 33 5.96 4.18 16.42
N LEU A 34 4.91 4.41 15.63
CA LEU A 34 4.93 4.31 14.18
C LEU A 34 5.85 5.35 13.51
N GLU A 35 5.92 6.57 14.08
CA GLU A 35 6.78 7.66 13.59
C GLU A 35 8.27 7.42 13.86
N THR A 36 8.61 6.42 14.68
CA THR A 36 10.00 6.14 15.05
C THR A 36 10.69 5.37 13.92
N ASP A 37 11.21 6.08 12.91
CA ASP A 37 11.95 5.47 11.81
C ASP A 37 13.34 4.95 12.25
N PRO A 38 13.76 3.75 11.78
CA PRO A 38 15.09 3.22 12.04
C PRO A 38 16.20 3.98 11.28
N GLU A 39 15.85 4.76 10.25
CA GLU A 39 16.81 5.57 9.47
C GLU A 39 17.44 6.71 10.30
N MET A 40 16.87 7.03 11.47
CA MET A 40 17.44 7.99 12.44
C MET A 40 18.42 7.35 13.43
N ARG A 41 18.93 6.15 13.14
CA ARG A 41 20.01 5.53 13.93
C ARG A 41 21.35 6.02 13.38
N ASN A 42 21.83 7.14 13.91
CA ASN A 42 23.18 7.63 13.59
C ASN A 42 24.21 6.55 14.01
N PRO A 43 24.95 5.94 13.08
CA PRO A 43 25.96 4.94 13.42
C PRO A 43 27.03 5.50 14.38
N GLU A 44 27.30 6.81 14.29
CA GLU A 44 28.20 7.52 15.20
C GLU A 44 27.70 7.58 16.65
N LYS A 45 26.37 7.69 16.87
CA LYS A 45 25.79 7.66 18.23
C LYS A 45 25.78 6.25 18.80
N GLU A 46 25.65 5.23 17.95
CA GLU A 46 25.67 3.83 18.36
C GLU A 46 27.08 3.40 18.77
N ILE A 47 28.11 3.84 18.04
CA ILE A 47 29.52 3.64 18.42
C ILE A 47 29.86 4.36 19.74
N ASP A 48 29.38 5.59 19.95
CA ASP A 48 29.60 6.32 21.22
C ASP A 48 28.90 5.67 22.42
N LEU A 49 27.75 5.00 22.21
CA LEU A 49 27.05 4.21 23.24
C LEU A 49 27.77 2.89 23.55
N ILE A 50 28.30 2.20 22.54
CA ILE A 50 29.09 0.97 22.69
C ILE A 50 30.37 1.24 23.49
N LEU A 51 31.00 2.40 23.27
CA LEU A 51 32.20 2.83 24.01
C LEU A 51 31.91 3.23 25.46
N LYS A 52 30.68 3.68 25.78
CA LYS A 52 30.31 4.17 27.11
C LYS A 52 29.80 3.08 28.06
N ASP A 53 29.08 2.07 27.57
CA ASP A 53 28.57 0.98 28.42
C ASP A 53 28.35 -0.35 27.66
N PRO A 54 29.34 -1.25 27.66
CA PRO A 54 29.23 -2.57 27.01
C PRO A 54 28.14 -3.47 27.61
N ALA A 55 27.82 -3.30 28.90
CA ALA A 55 26.80 -4.12 29.58
C ALA A 55 25.39 -3.72 29.13
N LEU A 56 25.17 -2.42 28.88
CA LEU A 56 23.93 -1.93 28.28
C LEU A 56 23.75 -2.49 26.86
N CYS A 57 24.80 -2.55 26.05
CA CYS A 57 24.74 -3.11 24.70
C CYS A 57 24.37 -4.61 24.72
N ALA A 58 25.03 -5.41 25.57
CA ALA A 58 24.70 -6.83 25.73
C ALA A 58 23.25 -7.06 26.22
N MET A 59 22.74 -6.20 27.10
CA MET A 59 21.34 -6.25 27.53
C MET A 59 20.39 -5.91 26.38
N GLN A 60 20.74 -4.92 25.55
CA GLN A 60 19.96 -4.53 24.39
C GLN A 60 19.87 -5.65 23.34
N ASP A 61 20.97 -6.36 23.10
CA ASP A 61 21.01 -7.49 22.17
C ASP A 61 20.14 -8.65 22.69
N LYS A 62 20.23 -8.97 23.99
CA LYS A 62 19.36 -9.96 24.63
C LYS A 62 17.87 -9.61 24.53
N HIS A 63 17.51 -8.33 24.66
CA HIS A 63 16.14 -7.89 24.48
C HIS A 63 15.68 -8.06 23.03
N ARG A 64 16.57 -7.77 22.06
CA ARG A 64 16.29 -7.92 20.64
C ARG A 64 16.09 -9.40 20.26
N GLU A 65 16.96 -10.29 20.73
CA GLU A 65 16.80 -11.75 20.58
C GLU A 65 15.45 -12.24 21.12
N LYS A 66 15.05 -11.75 22.30
CA LYS A 66 13.76 -12.11 22.88
C LYS A 66 12.57 -11.60 22.06
N VAL A 67 12.67 -10.40 21.49
CA VAL A 67 11.67 -9.86 20.55
C VAL A 67 11.56 -10.76 19.31
N TYR A 68 12.67 -11.19 18.73
CA TYR A 68 12.68 -12.10 17.58
C TYR A 68 12.02 -13.45 17.92
N SER A 69 12.38 -14.06 19.05
CA SER A 69 11.79 -15.32 19.51
C SER A 69 10.28 -15.21 19.73
N LEU A 70 9.80 -14.10 20.33
CA LEU A 70 8.36 -13.86 20.51
C LEU A 70 7.63 -13.69 19.17
N CYS A 71 8.22 -12.96 18.23
CA CYS A 71 7.62 -12.77 16.90
C CYS A 71 7.57 -14.08 16.12
N GLU A 72 8.60 -14.92 16.22
CA GLU A 72 8.63 -16.26 15.63
C GLU A 72 7.54 -17.16 16.22
N GLU A 73 7.37 -17.16 17.56
CA GLU A 73 6.30 -17.91 18.22
C GLU A 73 4.91 -17.46 17.75
N MET A 74 4.69 -16.15 17.59
CA MET A 74 3.43 -15.60 17.07
C MET A 74 3.20 -16.02 15.61
N GLN A 75 4.24 -16.05 14.78
CA GLN A 75 4.14 -16.48 13.39
C GLN A 75 3.81 -17.98 13.28
N GLN A 76 4.42 -18.81 14.13
CA GLN A 76 4.11 -20.25 14.22
C GLN A 76 2.66 -20.51 14.66
N LYS A 77 2.11 -19.66 15.52
CA LYS A 77 0.68 -19.69 15.90
C LYS A 77 -0.26 -19.22 14.78
N GLY A 78 0.27 -18.78 13.63
CA GLY A 78 -0.50 -18.38 12.45
C GLY A 78 -0.89 -16.89 12.41
N HIS A 79 -0.40 -16.09 13.35
CA HIS A 79 -0.57 -14.64 13.38
C HIS A 79 0.50 -13.94 12.52
N ALA A 80 0.22 -12.73 12.02
CA ALA A 80 1.19 -11.89 11.29
C ALA A 80 1.99 -12.61 10.17
N LYS A 81 1.28 -13.31 9.27
CA LYS A 81 1.88 -14.13 8.19
C LYS A 81 2.86 -13.40 7.27
N HIS A 82 2.81 -12.06 7.22
CA HIS A 82 3.65 -11.22 6.37
C HIS A 82 4.78 -10.51 7.13
N LEU A 83 4.99 -10.82 8.41
CA LEU A 83 6.10 -10.28 9.17
C LEU A 83 7.40 -10.98 8.74
N LYS A 84 8.33 -10.22 8.15
CA LYS A 84 9.68 -10.70 7.85
C LYS A 84 10.53 -10.61 9.11
N LEU A 85 10.94 -11.77 9.64
CA LEU A 85 11.75 -11.87 10.85
C LEU A 85 13.16 -11.28 10.67
N ASP A 86 13.63 -11.11 9.44
CA ASP A 86 14.99 -10.61 9.18
C ASP A 86 15.16 -9.11 9.52
N ASN A 87 14.07 -8.33 9.53
CA ASN A 87 14.13 -6.86 9.67
C ASN A 87 13.04 -6.29 10.59
N ILE A 88 12.92 -6.85 11.81
CA ILE A 88 11.98 -6.34 12.82
C ILE A 88 12.44 -4.97 13.34
N ASN A 89 11.54 -3.98 13.23
CA ASN A 89 11.72 -2.64 13.79
C ASN A 89 10.46 -2.16 14.53
N THR A 90 10.59 -1.09 15.31
CA THR A 90 9.49 -0.53 16.12
C THR A 90 8.27 -0.16 15.26
N GLY A 91 8.49 0.52 14.14
CA GLY A 91 7.41 0.97 13.25
C GLY A 91 6.66 -0.18 12.59
N ILE A 92 7.35 -1.26 12.19
CA ILE A 92 6.75 -2.47 11.62
C ILE A 92 5.86 -3.16 12.65
N LEU A 93 6.33 -3.34 13.88
CA LEU A 93 5.52 -3.94 14.94
C LEU A 93 4.32 -3.06 15.31
N ALA A 94 4.51 -1.74 15.36
CA ALA A 94 3.44 -0.79 15.62
C ALA A 94 2.36 -0.85 14.53
N MET A 95 2.78 -0.87 13.27
CA MET A 95 1.91 -1.02 12.11
C MET A 95 1.17 -2.37 12.11
N GLU A 96 1.85 -3.46 12.44
CA GLU A 96 1.22 -4.79 12.49
C GLU A 96 0.21 -4.91 13.62
N THR A 97 0.47 -4.22 14.74
CA THR A 97 -0.53 -4.03 15.80
C THR A 97 -1.74 -3.28 15.25
N LEU A 98 -1.54 -2.11 14.61
CA LEU A 98 -2.65 -1.33 14.03
C LEU A 98 -3.44 -2.15 13.00
N LEU A 99 -2.80 -2.96 12.16
CA LEU A 99 -3.48 -3.85 11.22
C LEU A 99 -4.31 -4.94 11.91
N SER A 100 -3.83 -5.48 13.03
CA SER A 100 -4.60 -6.42 13.87
C SER A 100 -5.84 -5.74 14.43
N LEU A 101 -5.66 -4.55 15.00
CA LEU A 101 -6.70 -3.76 15.67
C LEU A 101 -7.74 -3.20 14.69
N THR A 102 -7.30 -2.84 13.47
CA THR A 102 -8.15 -2.30 12.41
C THR A 102 -8.79 -3.36 11.52
N SER A 103 -8.54 -4.65 11.76
CA SER A 103 -9.15 -5.72 10.96
C SER A 103 -10.68 -5.56 10.84
N ARG A 104 -11.34 -6.23 9.88
CA ARG A 104 -12.76 -6.03 9.45
C ARG A 104 -13.86 -5.94 10.53
N LYS A 105 -13.53 -6.10 11.82
CA LYS A 105 -14.39 -5.91 12.99
C LYS A 105 -13.98 -4.76 13.90
N ALA A 106 -13.08 -3.87 13.47
CA ALA A 106 -12.72 -2.68 14.22
C ALA A 106 -14.01 -1.89 14.52
N GLY A 107 -14.32 -1.75 15.82
CA GLY A 107 -15.52 -1.05 16.25
C GLY A 107 -15.50 0.39 15.78
N GLU A 108 -16.67 0.98 15.58
CA GLU A 108 -16.84 2.36 15.12
C GLU A 108 -16.01 3.35 15.97
N TRP A 109 -15.94 3.09 17.28
CA TRP A 109 -15.11 3.83 18.22
C TRP A 109 -13.65 3.95 17.78
N PHE A 110 -13.02 2.85 17.33
CA PHE A 110 -11.60 2.88 16.93
C PHE A 110 -11.39 3.77 15.70
N LYS A 111 -12.31 3.72 14.74
CA LYS A 111 -12.24 4.53 13.51
C LYS A 111 -12.37 6.01 13.82
N GLU A 112 -13.27 6.36 14.73
CA GLU A 112 -13.45 7.73 15.23
C GLU A 112 -12.22 8.19 16.02
N GLU A 113 -11.71 7.36 16.93
CA GLU A 113 -10.55 7.67 17.75
C GLU A 113 -9.27 7.83 16.91
N MET A 114 -9.11 7.04 15.85
CA MET A 114 -8.01 7.21 14.88
C MET A 114 -8.01 8.58 14.21
N ARG A 115 -9.20 9.14 13.94
CA ARG A 115 -9.34 10.46 13.36
C ARG A 115 -9.12 11.55 14.42
N THR A 116 -9.76 11.45 15.58
CA THR A 116 -9.61 12.42 16.70
C THR A 116 -8.16 12.46 17.20
N LEU A 117 -7.51 11.30 17.22
CA LEU A 117 -6.09 10.99 17.45
C LEU A 117 -5.09 11.73 16.54
N ARG A 118 -5.57 12.27 15.42
CA ARG A 118 -4.72 12.60 14.26
C ARG A 118 -3.88 11.40 13.80
N GLY A 119 -4.37 10.19 14.03
CA GLY A 119 -3.74 8.96 13.56
C GLY A 119 -3.82 8.84 12.04
N LEU A 120 -4.96 9.24 11.47
CA LEU A 120 -5.14 9.36 10.02
C LEU A 120 -4.10 10.31 9.41
N ASP A 121 -3.93 11.52 9.97
CA ASP A 121 -2.94 12.51 9.54
C ASP A 121 -1.54 11.90 9.45
N ARG A 122 -1.08 11.26 10.53
CA ARG A 122 0.27 10.71 10.65
C ARG A 122 0.52 9.61 9.62
N ILE A 123 -0.48 8.76 9.38
CA ILE A 123 -0.37 7.69 8.38
C ILE A 123 -0.31 8.29 6.97
N VAL A 124 -1.16 9.28 6.65
CA VAL A 124 -1.14 9.97 5.35
C VAL A 124 0.19 10.70 5.14
N ASP A 125 0.69 11.39 6.16
CA ASP A 125 1.99 12.07 6.11
C ASP A 125 3.11 11.07 5.87
N THR A 126 3.07 9.91 6.53
CA THR A 126 4.04 8.82 6.31
C THR A 126 3.97 8.29 4.88
N VAL A 127 2.77 8.09 4.31
CA VAL A 127 2.60 7.65 2.92
C VAL A 127 3.14 8.70 1.96
N THR A 128 2.81 9.97 2.18
CA THR A 128 3.20 11.09 1.33
C THR A 128 4.72 11.26 1.31
N SER A 129 5.36 11.37 2.48
CA SER A 129 6.82 11.49 2.57
C SER A 129 7.55 10.25 2.06
N SER A 130 7.02 9.04 2.28
CA SER A 130 7.63 7.82 1.73
C SER A 130 7.52 7.76 0.21
N THR A 131 6.43 8.30 -0.36
CA THR A 131 6.19 8.38 -1.81
C THR A 131 7.12 9.40 -2.46
N GLU A 132 7.28 10.59 -1.87
CA GLU A 132 8.19 11.63 -2.35
C GLU A 132 9.64 11.13 -2.45
N LEU A 133 10.08 10.28 -1.52
CA LEU A 133 11.41 9.66 -1.55
C LEU A 133 11.56 8.55 -2.59
N LEU A 134 10.47 7.99 -3.11
CA LEU A 134 10.47 6.92 -4.10
C LEU A 134 10.47 7.43 -5.54
N ILE A 135 9.97 8.64 -5.78
CA ILE A 135 9.89 9.24 -7.11
C ILE A 135 11.27 9.80 -7.47
N PRO A 136 12.00 9.22 -8.44
CA PRO A 136 13.26 9.80 -8.90
C PRO A 136 13.00 11.13 -9.63
N ASP A 137 13.97 12.05 -9.57
CA ASP A 137 14.00 13.25 -10.43
C ASP A 137 13.86 12.83 -11.90
N GLU A 138 12.71 13.16 -12.51
CA GLU A 138 12.15 13.10 -13.88
C GLU A 138 12.84 12.32 -15.05
N LYS A 139 13.93 11.57 -14.86
CA LYS A 139 14.73 10.98 -15.95
C LYS A 139 15.26 9.57 -15.69
N GLN A 140 15.01 8.98 -14.52
CA GLN A 140 15.47 7.63 -14.22
C GLN A 140 14.30 6.66 -14.17
N VAL A 141 14.15 5.92 -15.27
CA VAL A 141 13.39 4.68 -15.30
C VAL A 141 14.19 3.65 -14.51
N ILE A 142 13.68 3.25 -13.34
CA ILE A 142 14.35 2.29 -12.46
C ILE A 142 14.01 0.88 -12.95
N SER A 143 14.92 0.25 -13.67
CA SER A 143 14.70 -1.08 -14.25
C SER A 143 14.58 -2.22 -13.21
N LEU A 144 15.08 -2.02 -11.99
CA LEU A 144 14.90 -2.95 -10.88
C LEU A 144 14.80 -2.17 -9.56
N PRO A 145 13.71 -2.27 -8.77
CA PRO A 145 13.62 -1.62 -7.47
C PRO A 145 14.72 -2.15 -6.53
N THR A 146 15.47 -1.25 -5.90
CA THR A 146 16.45 -1.61 -4.87
C THR A 146 15.72 -2.15 -3.64
N ASP A 147 16.34 -3.02 -2.83
CA ASP A 147 15.74 -3.56 -1.59
C ASP A 147 15.21 -2.46 -0.66
N VAL A 148 15.91 -1.32 -0.59
CA VAL A 148 15.49 -0.12 0.16
C VAL A 148 14.16 0.44 -0.36
N GLN A 149 13.97 0.48 -1.68
CA GLN A 149 12.72 0.95 -2.29
C GLN A 149 11.60 -0.04 -2.04
N LEU A 150 11.88 -1.36 -2.12
CA LEU A 150 10.91 -2.39 -1.80
C LEU A 150 10.46 -2.32 -0.32
N ASP A 151 11.36 -2.00 0.59
CA ASP A 151 11.01 -1.80 2.01
C ASP A 151 10.13 -0.58 2.22
N LYS A 152 10.41 0.54 1.52
CA LYS A 152 9.53 1.72 1.53
C LYS A 152 8.16 1.41 0.93
N ILE A 153 8.10 0.68 -0.19
CA ILE A 153 6.82 0.23 -0.80
C ILE A 153 6.03 -0.66 0.18
N ARG A 154 6.69 -1.59 0.89
CA ARG A 154 6.04 -2.41 1.93
C ARG A 154 5.55 -1.57 3.12
N LYS A 155 6.27 -0.51 3.49
CA LYS A 155 5.83 0.44 4.53
C LYS A 155 4.54 1.14 4.07
N ILE A 156 4.53 1.65 2.85
CA ILE A 156 3.37 2.29 2.23
C ILE A 156 2.19 1.32 2.14
N ASP A 157 2.40 0.10 1.62
CA ASP A 157 1.37 -0.93 1.50
C ASP A 157 0.64 -1.18 2.83
N ARG A 158 1.39 -1.31 3.93
CA ARG A 158 0.80 -1.50 5.26
C ARG A 158 0.01 -0.27 5.73
N CYS A 159 0.53 0.94 5.49
CA CYS A 159 -0.21 2.17 5.79
C CYS A 159 -1.53 2.24 5.01
N LEU A 160 -1.51 1.95 3.71
CA LEU A 160 -2.71 1.95 2.86
C LEU A 160 -3.75 0.93 3.34
N ARG A 161 -3.32 -0.23 3.84
CA ARG A 161 -4.22 -1.25 4.43
C ARG A 161 -4.87 -0.76 5.73
N VAL A 162 -4.15 -0.04 6.59
CA VAL A 162 -4.76 0.59 7.77
C VAL A 162 -5.79 1.63 7.35
N LEU A 163 -5.45 2.49 6.38
CA LEU A 163 -6.38 3.50 5.85
C LEU A 163 -7.62 2.86 5.20
N GLU A 164 -7.46 1.77 4.45
CA GLU A 164 -8.56 1.03 3.83
C GLU A 164 -9.53 0.49 4.89
N ASN A 165 -9.00 -0.12 5.94
CA ASN A 165 -9.80 -0.64 7.04
C ASN A 165 -10.61 0.44 7.78
N VAL A 166 -9.98 1.58 8.11
CA VAL A 166 -10.63 2.66 8.87
C VAL A 166 -11.58 3.51 8.03
N THR A 167 -11.48 3.45 6.70
CA THR A 167 -12.42 4.07 5.76
C THR A 167 -13.54 3.13 5.32
N HIS A 168 -13.41 1.83 5.56
CA HIS A 168 -14.44 0.86 5.19
C HIS A 168 -15.75 1.17 5.90
N MET A 169 -16.81 1.43 5.14
CA MET A 169 -18.16 1.76 5.66
C MET A 169 -18.16 2.89 6.71
N ASN A 170 -17.26 3.87 6.59
CA ASN A 170 -17.19 5.02 7.48
C ASN A 170 -17.06 6.30 6.63
N ALA A 171 -18.20 6.91 6.33
CA ALA A 171 -18.29 8.08 5.45
C ALA A 171 -17.49 9.27 5.97
N GLU A 172 -17.44 9.45 7.29
CA GLU A 172 -16.76 10.60 7.87
C GLU A 172 -15.23 10.51 7.75
N ASN A 173 -14.65 9.30 7.84
CA ASN A 173 -13.22 9.09 7.57
C ASN A 173 -12.91 9.16 6.08
N GLN A 174 -13.83 8.70 5.22
CA GLN A 174 -13.70 8.85 3.76
C GLN A 174 -13.60 10.34 3.38
N GLU A 175 -14.54 11.16 3.84
CA GLU A 175 -14.57 12.60 3.60
C GLU A 175 -13.39 13.32 4.27
N TYR A 176 -12.99 12.90 5.47
CA TYR A 176 -11.82 13.45 6.16
C TYR A 176 -10.55 13.26 5.34
N LEU A 177 -10.27 12.03 4.90
CA LEU A 177 -9.07 11.71 4.11
C LEU A 177 -9.11 12.33 2.72
N PHE A 178 -10.30 12.42 2.10
CA PHE A 178 -10.47 13.07 0.81
C PHE A 178 -9.99 14.53 0.84
N ASN A 179 -10.38 15.28 1.89
CA ASN A 179 -10.06 16.70 2.01
C ASN A 179 -8.68 16.98 2.65
N TYR A 180 -8.04 15.98 3.24
CA TYR A 180 -6.81 16.17 4.02
C TYR A 180 -5.65 16.72 3.18
N LYS A 181 -5.14 17.90 3.58
CA LYS A 181 -4.05 18.63 2.91
C LYS A 181 -4.24 18.70 1.38
N ASN A 182 -5.41 19.16 0.93
CA ASN A 182 -5.74 19.29 -0.50
C ASN A 182 -5.57 17.99 -1.28
N SER A 183 -6.18 16.90 -0.79
CA SER A 183 -6.13 15.59 -1.46
C SER A 183 -4.71 15.01 -1.59
N SER A 184 -3.80 15.35 -0.67
CA SER A 184 -2.40 14.87 -0.65
C SER A 184 -2.27 13.34 -0.75
N LEU A 185 -3.19 12.61 -0.11
CA LEU A 185 -3.26 11.15 -0.21
C LEU A 185 -3.55 10.69 -1.64
N ILE A 186 -4.51 11.34 -2.31
CA ILE A 186 -4.90 10.99 -3.69
C ILE A 186 -3.74 11.25 -4.64
N LEU A 187 -3.05 12.39 -4.49
CA LEU A 187 -1.86 12.72 -5.28
C LEU A 187 -0.73 11.71 -5.06
N SER A 188 -0.48 11.32 -3.80
CA SER A 188 0.51 10.29 -3.47
C SER A 188 0.15 8.94 -4.08
N CYS A 189 -1.12 8.52 -3.99
CA CYS A 189 -1.62 7.31 -4.62
C CYS A 189 -1.49 7.34 -6.15
N LEU A 190 -1.75 8.49 -6.79
CA LEU A 190 -1.55 8.67 -8.24
C LEU A 190 -0.08 8.47 -8.63
N ASN A 191 0.86 9.06 -7.88
CA ASN A 191 2.28 8.91 -8.16
C ASN A 191 2.77 7.47 -7.92
N LEU A 192 2.29 6.82 -6.85
CA LEU A 192 2.57 5.40 -6.59
C LEU A 192 1.98 4.50 -7.66
N MET A 193 0.79 4.82 -8.17
CA MET A 193 0.16 4.10 -9.26
C MET A 193 1.03 4.16 -10.53
N LYS A 194 1.52 5.35 -10.89
CA LYS A 194 2.44 5.54 -12.03
C LYS A 194 3.70 4.68 -11.88
N LEU A 195 4.32 4.72 -10.69
CA LEU A 195 5.52 3.94 -10.36
C LEU A 195 5.27 2.43 -10.43
N CYS A 196 4.19 1.93 -9.79
CA CYS A 196 3.87 0.51 -9.79
C CYS A 196 3.56 0.02 -11.21
N LYS A 197 2.80 0.80 -11.97
CA LYS A 197 2.45 0.52 -13.36
C LYS A 197 3.68 0.42 -14.26
N SER A 198 4.60 1.40 -14.21
CA SER A 198 5.80 1.39 -15.05
C SER A 198 6.68 0.17 -14.74
N HIS A 199 6.91 -0.12 -13.46
CA HIS A 199 7.69 -1.30 -13.07
C HIS A 199 7.04 -2.62 -13.48
N LEU A 200 5.71 -2.75 -13.37
CA LEU A 200 5.02 -3.97 -13.77
C LEU A 200 5.11 -4.16 -15.29
N LEU A 201 4.90 -3.11 -16.08
CA LEU A 201 4.94 -3.19 -17.55
C LEU A 201 6.36 -3.38 -18.12
N GLU A 202 7.39 -2.92 -17.42
CA GLU A 202 8.80 -3.14 -17.80
C GLU A 202 9.31 -4.54 -17.49
N GLN A 203 8.68 -5.24 -16.54
CA GLN A 203 8.95 -6.66 -16.34
C GLN A 203 8.45 -7.42 -17.58
N LYS A 204 9.32 -8.28 -18.15
CA LYS A 204 8.94 -9.12 -19.28
C LYS A 204 7.60 -9.81 -18.98
N PRO A 205 6.67 -9.89 -19.96
CA PRO A 205 5.40 -10.56 -19.74
C PRO A 205 5.67 -11.96 -19.19
N ILE A 206 4.89 -12.36 -18.18
CA ILE A 206 4.91 -13.72 -17.66
C ILE A 206 4.31 -14.59 -18.77
N GLU A 207 5.15 -14.98 -19.73
CA GLU A 207 4.78 -15.98 -20.72
C GLU A 207 4.41 -17.25 -19.96
N VAL A 208 3.21 -17.76 -20.23
CA VAL A 208 2.80 -19.09 -19.81
C VAL A 208 3.66 -20.04 -20.63
N ASP A 209 4.80 -20.42 -20.08
CA ASP A 209 5.75 -21.31 -20.74
C ASP A 209 5.13 -22.72 -20.74
N ILE A 210 4.42 -23.07 -21.81
CA ILE A 210 3.84 -24.42 -22.03
C ILE A 210 4.94 -25.42 -22.42
N THR A 211 6.18 -24.99 -22.63
CA THR A 211 7.24 -25.86 -23.14
C THR A 211 8.62 -25.48 -22.61
N THR A 212 8.94 -25.77 -21.35
CA THR A 212 10.24 -26.33 -20.94
C THR A 212 10.28 -26.68 -19.45
N ASP A 213 10.58 -27.94 -19.15
CA ASP A 213 10.89 -28.47 -17.80
C ASP A 213 12.28 -27.98 -17.34
N GLU A 214 12.49 -26.67 -17.18
CA GLU A 214 13.63 -26.15 -16.41
C GLU A 214 13.18 -25.15 -15.34
N PRO A 215 13.33 -25.50 -14.04
CA PRO A 215 12.89 -24.64 -12.94
C PRO A 215 13.89 -23.50 -12.78
N SER A 216 13.63 -22.38 -13.45
CA SER A 216 14.25 -21.10 -13.15
C SER A 216 13.82 -20.63 -11.76
N GLN A 217 14.59 -21.08 -10.78
CA GLN A 217 14.86 -20.52 -9.46
C GLN A 217 13.78 -19.61 -8.85
N LYS A 218 12.95 -20.24 -8.00
CA LYS A 218 12.38 -19.71 -6.74
C LYS A 218 11.83 -18.28 -6.77
N ASN A 219 10.49 -18.16 -6.87
CA ASN A 219 9.67 -17.36 -5.92
C ASN A 219 8.15 -17.57 -6.15
N GLY A 220 7.71 -18.82 -6.38
CA GLY A 220 6.30 -19.13 -6.69
C GLY A 220 5.28 -19.01 -5.55
N LYS A 221 5.49 -18.16 -4.52
CA LYS A 221 4.52 -17.96 -3.42
C LYS A 221 4.47 -16.56 -2.79
N GLU A 222 5.44 -15.68 -2.99
CA GLU A 222 5.36 -14.32 -2.44
C GLU A 222 4.74 -13.36 -3.46
N GLU A 223 3.60 -12.76 -3.11
CA GLU A 223 2.97 -11.69 -3.90
C GLU A 223 3.97 -10.54 -4.09
N SER A 224 4.10 -10.06 -5.33
CA SER A 224 4.97 -8.91 -5.63
C SER A 224 4.56 -7.73 -4.74
N PRO A 225 5.48 -7.12 -3.98
CA PRO A 225 5.15 -6.00 -3.10
C PRO A 225 4.59 -4.80 -3.88
N LEU A 226 4.99 -4.63 -5.15
CA LEU A 226 4.44 -3.63 -6.07
C LEU A 226 2.97 -3.94 -6.41
N LEU A 227 2.64 -5.20 -6.70
CA LEU A 227 1.28 -5.61 -7.01
C LEU A 227 0.36 -5.48 -5.79
N SER A 228 0.82 -5.92 -4.61
CA SER A 228 0.07 -5.75 -3.35
C SER A 228 -0.21 -4.26 -3.09
N CYS A 229 0.83 -3.43 -3.22
CA CYS A 229 0.70 -1.98 -3.03
C CYS A 229 -0.30 -1.38 -4.04
N LEU A 230 -0.22 -1.78 -5.31
CA LEU A 230 -1.17 -1.39 -6.36
C LEU A 230 -2.61 -1.74 -5.99
N LEU A 231 -2.88 -2.98 -5.61
CA LEU A 231 -4.23 -3.41 -5.24
C LEU A 231 -4.76 -2.66 -4.01
N ASN A 232 -3.91 -2.41 -3.01
CA ASN A 232 -4.31 -1.68 -1.82
C ASN A 232 -4.50 -0.17 -2.11
N LEU A 233 -3.73 0.42 -3.02
CA LEU A 233 -3.96 1.81 -3.44
C LEU A 233 -5.27 1.96 -4.21
N LEU A 234 -5.67 0.96 -5.01
CA LEU A 234 -6.96 0.98 -5.70
C LEU A 234 -8.11 0.91 -4.69
N LYS A 235 -8.03 0.04 -3.67
CA LYS A 235 -9.07 -0.08 -2.63
C LYS A 235 -9.27 1.21 -1.84
N ILE A 236 -8.19 1.86 -1.39
CA ILE A 236 -8.32 3.12 -0.64
C ILE A 236 -8.89 4.23 -1.52
N LEU A 237 -8.44 4.34 -2.78
CA LEU A 237 -9.00 5.30 -3.74
C LEU A 237 -10.49 5.04 -3.92
N SER A 238 -10.91 3.78 -4.13
CA SER A 238 -12.32 3.42 -4.24
C SER A 238 -13.12 3.79 -2.99
N ASN A 239 -12.57 3.61 -1.79
CA ASN A 239 -13.25 3.98 -0.55
C ASN A 239 -13.43 5.50 -0.42
N ILE A 240 -12.38 6.29 -0.66
CA ILE A 240 -12.42 7.75 -0.45
C ILE A 240 -13.10 8.51 -1.60
N THR A 241 -13.24 7.91 -2.79
CA THR A 241 -14.00 8.50 -3.91
C THR A 241 -15.43 7.96 -4.00
N TYR A 242 -15.85 7.07 -3.10
CA TYR A 242 -17.20 6.50 -3.13
C TYR A 242 -18.24 7.61 -2.89
N ARG A 243 -19.05 7.91 -3.91
CA ARG A 243 -20.07 8.97 -3.89
C ARG A 243 -19.55 10.39 -3.58
N ILE A 244 -18.24 10.62 -3.72
CA ILE A 244 -17.62 11.94 -3.58
C ILE A 244 -17.09 12.36 -4.95
N PRO A 245 -17.56 13.49 -5.52
CA PRO A 245 -17.13 13.92 -6.85
C PRO A 245 -15.66 14.36 -6.82
N LEU A 246 -14.78 13.58 -7.44
CA LEU A 246 -13.38 13.92 -7.66
C LEU A 246 -13.20 14.42 -9.09
N ASN A 247 -12.94 15.71 -9.29
CA ASN A 247 -12.63 16.21 -10.62
C ASN A 247 -11.18 15.84 -11.00
N ASP A 248 -10.99 15.03 -12.04
CA ASP A 248 -9.66 14.58 -12.47
C ASP A 248 -8.79 15.74 -12.99
N ALA A 249 -9.41 16.83 -13.45
CA ALA A 249 -8.72 18.03 -13.94
C ALA A 249 -7.96 18.80 -12.84
N GLN A 250 -8.16 18.45 -11.56
CA GLN A 250 -7.34 19.00 -10.47
C GLN A 250 -5.90 18.43 -10.49
N PHE A 251 -5.69 17.31 -11.17
CA PHE A 251 -4.38 16.70 -11.41
C PHE A 251 -3.84 17.12 -12.78
N SER A 252 -2.58 16.79 -13.07
CA SER A 252 -1.92 17.15 -14.34
C SER A 252 -2.74 16.74 -15.56
N THR A 253 -2.96 17.68 -16.50
CA THR A 253 -3.81 17.51 -17.68
C THR A 253 -3.41 16.34 -18.59
N GLU A 254 -2.12 16.03 -18.67
CA GLU A 254 -1.57 14.99 -19.57
C GLU A 254 -1.34 13.63 -18.88
N ASP A 255 -1.58 13.53 -17.56
CA ASP A 255 -1.26 12.32 -16.79
C ASP A 255 -2.15 12.20 -15.54
N GLY A 256 -3.46 12.30 -15.78
CA GLY A 256 -4.51 12.28 -14.75
C GLY A 256 -4.79 10.87 -14.22
N LEU A 257 -5.58 10.78 -13.15
CA LEU A 257 -5.93 9.52 -12.51
C LEU A 257 -6.72 8.61 -13.46
N MET A 258 -7.63 9.18 -14.26
CA MET A 258 -8.41 8.41 -15.23
C MET A 258 -7.52 7.76 -16.30
N ASP A 259 -6.53 8.49 -16.81
CA ASP A 259 -5.60 7.99 -17.84
C ASP A 259 -4.79 6.81 -17.29
N GLN A 260 -4.34 6.91 -16.03
CA GLN A 260 -3.63 5.81 -15.37
C GLN A 260 -4.51 4.58 -15.15
N ILE A 261 -5.75 4.76 -14.70
CA ILE A 261 -6.68 3.66 -14.50
C ILE A 261 -7.01 2.96 -15.81
N LEU A 262 -7.15 3.71 -16.91
CA LEU A 262 -7.39 3.12 -18.23
C LEU A 262 -6.24 2.19 -18.64
N ILE A 263 -4.99 2.59 -18.41
CA ILE A 263 -3.82 1.74 -18.68
C ILE A 263 -3.79 0.52 -17.73
N LEU A 264 -4.17 0.68 -16.46
CA LEU A 264 -4.29 -0.43 -15.51
C LEU A 264 -5.29 -1.50 -15.99
N ILE A 265 -6.39 -1.08 -16.62
CA ILE A 265 -7.41 -1.99 -17.15
C ILE A 265 -6.90 -2.70 -18.42
N LEU A 266 -6.32 -1.93 -19.35
CA LEU A 266 -6.05 -2.43 -20.71
C LEU A 266 -4.68 -3.12 -20.85
N GLN A 267 -3.68 -2.67 -20.11
CA GLN A 267 -2.28 -3.03 -20.38
C GLN A 267 -1.65 -3.83 -19.23
N VAL A 268 -1.86 -3.41 -17.98
CA VAL A 268 -1.21 -4.04 -16.82
C VAL A 268 -1.58 -5.50 -16.57
N PRO A 269 -2.76 -6.04 -16.92
CA PRO A 269 -3.05 -7.44 -16.64
C PRO A 269 -2.08 -8.43 -17.33
N ARG A 270 -1.41 -8.02 -18.43
CA ARG A 270 -0.35 -8.81 -19.09
C ARG A 270 0.84 -9.12 -18.17
N ALA A 271 1.12 -8.24 -17.22
CA ALA A 271 2.23 -8.32 -16.28
C ALA A 271 1.81 -8.91 -14.91
N VAL A 272 0.54 -9.28 -14.75
CA VAL A 272 -0.03 -9.74 -13.49
C VAL A 272 -0.35 -11.23 -13.57
N PRO A 273 -0.05 -12.02 -12.51
CA PRO A 273 -0.45 -13.42 -12.41
C PRO A 273 -1.95 -13.60 -12.60
N VAL A 274 -2.35 -14.68 -13.30
CA VAL A 274 -3.75 -14.91 -13.70
C VAL A 274 -4.70 -14.86 -12.51
N GLU A 275 -4.28 -15.35 -11.33
CA GLU A 275 -5.05 -15.38 -10.10
C GLU A 275 -5.42 -13.98 -9.55
N LYS A 276 -4.65 -12.96 -9.92
CA LYS A 276 -4.81 -11.57 -9.46
C LYS A 276 -5.36 -10.62 -10.53
N ARG A 277 -5.47 -11.06 -11.78
CA ARG A 277 -6.01 -10.24 -12.88
C ARG A 277 -7.44 -9.81 -12.61
N PHE A 278 -8.29 -10.73 -12.11
CA PHE A 278 -9.68 -10.41 -11.78
C PHE A 278 -9.77 -9.33 -10.70
N ASP A 279 -9.01 -9.48 -9.61
CA ASP A 279 -8.97 -8.50 -8.52
C ASP A 279 -8.55 -7.11 -9.04
N LEU A 280 -7.50 -7.06 -9.88
CA LEU A 280 -7.05 -5.82 -10.50
C LEU A 280 -8.16 -5.17 -11.35
N LEU A 281 -8.76 -5.94 -12.28
CA LEU A 281 -9.76 -5.42 -13.19
C LEU A 281 -11.00 -4.91 -12.46
N VAL A 282 -11.51 -5.64 -11.47
CA VAL A 282 -12.70 -5.24 -10.70
C VAL A 282 -12.42 -3.96 -9.92
N LEU A 283 -11.26 -3.85 -9.27
CA LEU A 283 -10.89 -2.66 -8.53
C LEU A 283 -10.70 -1.44 -9.44
N SER A 284 -10.00 -1.61 -10.57
CA SER A 284 -9.76 -0.53 -11.53
C SER A 284 -11.05 -0.07 -12.22
N LEU A 285 -11.91 -1.00 -12.66
CA LEU A 285 -13.21 -0.67 -13.25
C LEU A 285 -14.14 -0.01 -12.23
N GLY A 286 -14.20 -0.53 -11.00
CA GLY A 286 -14.99 0.05 -9.92
C GLY A 286 -14.54 1.48 -9.59
N LEU A 287 -13.24 1.73 -9.55
CA LEU A 287 -12.70 3.07 -9.37
C LEU A 287 -13.04 4.00 -10.55
N MET A 288 -12.92 3.54 -11.80
CA MET A 288 -13.31 4.32 -12.98
C MET A 288 -14.80 4.71 -12.93
N ILE A 289 -15.68 3.77 -12.54
CA ILE A 289 -17.11 4.03 -12.35
C ILE A 289 -17.30 5.12 -11.28
N ASN A 290 -16.67 4.99 -10.12
CA ASN A 290 -16.79 6.00 -9.05
C ASN A 290 -16.39 7.40 -9.53
N LEU A 291 -15.34 7.52 -10.35
CA LEU A 291 -14.88 8.81 -10.87
C LEU A 291 -15.84 9.42 -11.89
N VAL A 292 -16.52 8.59 -12.69
CA VAL A 292 -17.41 9.06 -13.76
C VAL A 292 -18.84 9.33 -13.24
N GLU A 293 -19.34 8.50 -12.31
CA GLU A 293 -20.76 8.47 -11.90
C GLU A 293 -21.28 9.82 -11.37
N TYR A 294 -20.49 10.54 -10.58
CA TYR A 294 -20.90 11.78 -9.92
C TYR A 294 -20.14 13.02 -10.40
N CYS A 295 -19.32 12.92 -11.46
CA CYS A 295 -18.57 14.06 -12.01
C CYS A 295 -18.83 14.19 -13.54
N PRO A 296 -19.61 15.19 -13.97
CA PRO A 296 -19.90 15.43 -15.39
C PRO A 296 -18.64 15.74 -16.22
N GLU A 297 -17.66 16.43 -15.65
CA GLU A 297 -16.39 16.74 -16.29
C GLU A 297 -15.60 15.46 -16.59
N ASN A 298 -15.54 14.53 -15.64
CA ASN A 298 -14.93 13.23 -15.85
C ASN A 298 -15.72 12.38 -16.86
N SER A 299 -17.06 12.45 -16.83
CA SER A 299 -17.89 11.79 -17.84
C SER A 299 -17.59 12.30 -19.25
N ALA A 300 -17.47 13.62 -19.41
CA ALA A 300 -17.13 14.24 -20.69
C ALA A 300 -15.69 13.90 -21.11
N LYS A 301 -14.73 13.88 -20.16
CA LYS A 301 -13.36 13.42 -20.42
C LYS A 301 -13.35 11.98 -20.90
N PHE A 302 -14.03 11.07 -20.20
CA PHE A 302 -14.08 9.64 -20.50
C PHE A 302 -14.54 9.34 -21.93
N ILE A 303 -15.57 10.04 -22.42
CA ILE A 303 -16.10 9.86 -23.78
C ILE A 303 -15.05 10.21 -24.85
N ASN A 304 -14.18 11.18 -24.56
CA ASN A 304 -13.17 11.68 -25.49
C ASN A 304 -11.78 11.06 -25.25
N MET A 305 -11.62 10.22 -24.23
CA MET A 305 -10.34 9.57 -23.93
C MET A 305 -10.00 8.54 -25.00
N CYS A 306 -8.74 8.51 -25.40
CA CYS A 306 -8.14 7.43 -26.17
C CYS A 306 -7.26 6.59 -25.26
N GLY A 307 -7.13 5.30 -25.60
CA GLY A 307 -6.25 4.37 -24.92
C GLY A 307 -5.66 3.38 -25.90
N ILE A 308 -4.73 2.57 -25.43
CA ILE A 308 -4.18 1.45 -26.20
C ILE A 308 -5.13 0.26 -26.04
N GLY A 309 -5.50 -0.40 -27.13
CA GLY A 309 -6.37 -1.59 -27.12
C GLY A 309 -5.90 -2.66 -26.12
N SER A 310 -6.83 -3.44 -25.58
CA SER A 310 -6.54 -4.42 -24.53
C SER A 310 -5.42 -5.39 -24.95
N PHE A 311 -4.57 -5.79 -24.00
CA PHE A 311 -3.42 -6.67 -24.24
C PHE A 311 -3.78 -8.04 -24.85
N ASP A 312 -5.02 -8.49 -24.64
CA ASP A 312 -5.56 -9.76 -25.15
C ASP A 312 -6.42 -9.58 -26.42
N SER A 313 -6.52 -8.36 -26.93
CA SER A 313 -7.27 -8.05 -28.16
C SER A 313 -6.37 -7.99 -29.39
N VAL A 314 -6.99 -8.07 -30.58
CA VAL A 314 -6.31 -7.87 -31.87
C VAL A 314 -5.77 -6.44 -32.02
N TYR A 315 -6.27 -5.52 -31.21
CA TYR A 315 -5.90 -4.11 -31.19
C TYR A 315 -4.80 -3.78 -30.18
N ASP A 316 -4.10 -4.78 -29.61
CA ASP A 316 -2.96 -4.51 -28.74
C ASP A 316 -1.92 -3.62 -29.45
N GLY A 317 -1.51 -2.55 -28.77
CA GLY A 317 -0.59 -1.54 -29.30
C GLY A 317 -1.22 -0.49 -30.23
N PHE A 318 -2.49 -0.62 -30.59
CA PHE A 318 -3.21 0.38 -31.40
C PHE A 318 -3.96 1.38 -30.52
N GLU A 319 -3.88 2.66 -30.88
CA GLU A 319 -4.66 3.71 -30.24
C GLU A 319 -6.13 3.64 -30.70
N MET A 320 -7.05 3.65 -29.74
CA MET A 320 -8.48 3.59 -30.00
C MET A 320 -9.28 4.31 -28.90
N PRO A 321 -10.56 4.66 -29.14
CA PRO A 321 -11.41 5.25 -28.11
C PRO A 321 -11.52 4.35 -26.89
N ALA A 322 -11.48 4.94 -25.69
CA ALA A 322 -11.55 4.19 -24.43
C ALA A 322 -12.82 3.33 -24.32
N THR A 323 -13.95 3.81 -24.87
CA THR A 323 -15.22 3.08 -24.92
C THR A 323 -15.14 1.81 -25.74
N GLU A 324 -14.46 1.84 -26.90
CA GLU A 324 -14.25 0.67 -27.76
C GLU A 324 -13.27 -0.31 -27.11
N ALA A 325 -12.17 0.18 -26.55
CA ALA A 325 -11.19 -0.64 -25.85
C ALA A 325 -11.80 -1.43 -24.68
N LEU A 326 -12.73 -0.83 -23.93
CA LEU A 326 -13.41 -1.48 -22.82
C LEU A 326 -14.48 -2.50 -23.27
N ILE A 327 -15.08 -2.33 -24.45
CA ILE A 327 -15.99 -3.32 -25.03
C ILE A 327 -15.23 -4.59 -25.40
N GLU A 328 -14.01 -4.46 -25.93
CA GLU A 328 -13.14 -5.60 -26.21
C GLU A 328 -12.82 -6.39 -24.94
N VAL A 329 -12.44 -5.72 -23.84
CA VAL A 329 -12.19 -6.38 -22.54
C VAL A 329 -13.39 -7.24 -22.12
N ARG A 330 -14.62 -6.76 -22.28
CA ARG A 330 -15.83 -7.54 -21.94
C ARG A 330 -15.95 -8.85 -22.73
N THR A 331 -15.44 -8.88 -23.96
CA THR A 331 -15.64 -10.00 -24.89
C THR A 331 -14.76 -11.21 -24.54
N TYR A 332 -13.66 -11.02 -23.81
CA TYR A 332 -12.71 -12.07 -23.44
C TYR A 332 -12.91 -12.65 -22.02
N TYR A 333 -13.65 -11.96 -21.13
CA TYR A 333 -13.84 -12.37 -19.72
C TYR A 333 -15.27 -12.79 -19.34
N VAL A 334 -16.20 -12.88 -20.31
CA VAL A 334 -17.58 -13.39 -20.14
C VAL A 334 -17.75 -14.69 -20.89
#